data_AF-A0A4W3GCZ3-F1
#
_entry.id   AF-A0A4W3GCZ3-F1
#
_cell.length_a   1.000
_cell.length_b   1.000
_cell.length_c   1.000
_cell.angle_alpha   90.00
_cell.angle_beta   90.00
_cell.angle_gamma   90.00
#
_symmetry.space_group_name_H-M   'P 1'
#
loop_
_entity.id
_entity.type
_entity.pdbx_description
1 polymer ?
#
loop_
_entity_poly.entity_id
_entity_poly.type
_entity_poly.pdbx_seq_one_letter_code
_entity_poly.pdbx_strand_id
1 'polypeptide(L)'
;MHRSVSNYSHKMILEMRRYNYVTPTNYLELVTGYIKLLEEKRKELSEQANKLRNGLSKIDDTRNKVEVMSIELEEAKVKVAEFQKQCEEYLVIIVQQKREADEQQKVGLVQRR
;
A
#
# COMPACT_ATOMS: atom_id res chain seq x y z
N MET A 1 10.24 34.98 -29.11
CA MET A 1 9.67 35.69 -27.94
C MET A 1 10.14 37.15 -27.86
N HIS A 2 11.43 37.45 -27.64
CA HIS A 2 11.91 38.85 -27.48
C HIS A 2 11.52 39.81 -28.62
N ARG A 3 11.75 39.42 -29.88
CA ARG A 3 11.36 40.22 -31.07
C ARG A 3 9.84 40.50 -31.13
N SER A 4 9.02 39.55 -30.66
CA SER A 4 7.57 39.73 -30.60
C SER A 4 7.22 40.83 -29.60
N VAL A 5 7.80 40.80 -28.39
CA VAL A 5 7.55 41.81 -27.36
C VAL A 5 7.96 43.20 -27.85
N SER A 6 9.10 43.31 -28.54
CA SER A 6 9.54 44.57 -29.16
C SER A 6 8.54 45.11 -30.21
N ASN A 7 8.00 44.24 -31.06
CA ASN A 7 6.96 44.62 -32.02
C ASN A 7 5.67 45.11 -31.33
N TYR A 8 5.27 44.46 -30.23
CA TYR A 8 4.10 44.87 -29.45
C TYR A 8 4.32 46.17 -28.67
N SER A 9 5.54 46.43 -28.19
CA SER A 9 5.90 47.73 -27.61
C SER A 9 5.72 48.86 -28.63
N HIS A 10 6.08 48.62 -29.90
CA HIS A 10 5.84 49.60 -30.96
C HIS A 10 4.35 49.84 -31.21
N LYS A 11 3.54 48.77 -31.26
CA LYS A 11 2.07 48.88 -31.38
C LYS A 11 1.44 49.62 -30.20
N MET A 12 1.92 49.38 -28.99
CA MET A 12 1.41 50.02 -27.77
C MET A 12 1.63 51.54 -27.76
N ILE A 13 2.73 52.02 -28.33
CA ILE A 13 2.96 53.45 -28.53
C ILE A 13 1.96 54.02 -29.55
N LEU A 14 1.71 53.30 -30.65
CA LEU A 14 0.80 53.76 -31.72
C LEU A 14 -0.66 53.79 -31.27
N GLU A 15 -1.13 52.76 -30.57
CA GLU A 15 -2.53 52.57 -30.22
C GLU A 15 -2.91 53.24 -28.89
N MET A 16 -2.03 53.15 -27.88
CA MET A 16 -2.33 53.59 -26.51
C MET A 16 -1.51 54.80 -26.07
N ARG A 17 -0.56 55.27 -26.89
CA ARG A 17 0.39 56.36 -26.55
C ARG A 17 1.15 56.11 -25.24
N ARG A 18 1.35 54.85 -24.86
CA ARG A 18 2.11 54.46 -23.66
C ARG A 18 3.47 53.92 -24.06
N TYR A 19 4.53 54.42 -23.44
CA TYR A 19 5.88 53.92 -23.64
C TYR A 19 6.17 52.73 -22.74
N ASN A 20 6.75 51.69 -23.32
CA ASN A 20 7.39 50.58 -22.61
C ASN A 20 8.72 50.25 -23.30
N TYR A 21 9.75 50.00 -22.50
CA TYR A 21 11.10 49.77 -22.99
C TYR A 21 11.46 48.30 -22.89
N VAL A 22 11.88 47.72 -24.01
CA VAL A 22 12.40 46.35 -24.06
C VAL A 22 13.91 46.45 -24.04
N THR A 23 14.52 46.07 -22.93
CA THR A 23 15.98 46.09 -22.77
C THR A 23 16.57 44.68 -22.85
N PRO A 24 17.86 44.54 -23.17
CA PRO A 24 18.55 43.25 -23.06
C PRO A 24 18.45 42.63 -21.66
N THR A 25 18.44 43.45 -20.61
CA THR A 25 18.26 43.00 -19.22
C THR A 25 16.93 42.27 -19.02
N ASN A 26 15.83 42.78 -19.58
CA ASN A 26 14.52 42.10 -19.50
C ASN A 26 14.55 40.71 -20.15
N TYR A 27 15.36 40.51 -21.19
CA TYR A 27 15.52 39.19 -21.82
C TYR A 27 16.32 38.24 -20.91
N LEU A 28 17.40 38.71 -20.30
CA LEU A 28 18.21 37.89 -19.38
C LEU A 28 17.41 37.50 -18.13
N GLU A 29 16.60 38.40 -17.59
CA GLU A 29 15.67 38.12 -16.49
C GLU A 29 14.64 37.05 -16.88
N LEU A 30 14.06 37.15 -18.09
CA LEU A 30 13.13 36.15 -18.61
C LEU A 30 13.79 34.77 -18.72
N VAL A 31 14.99 34.69 -19.29
CA VAL A 31 15.72 33.42 -19.45
C VAL A 31 16.05 32.82 -18.08
N THR A 32 16.55 33.64 -17.15
CA THR A 32 16.87 33.20 -15.79
C THR A 32 15.63 32.72 -15.04
N GLY A 33 14.51 33.43 -15.16
CA GLY A 33 13.23 33.04 -14.58
C GLY A 33 12.70 31.74 -15.18
N TYR A 34 12.83 31.56 -16.50
CA TYR A 34 12.42 30.34 -17.18
C TYR A 34 13.24 29.12 -16.73
N ILE A 35 14.56 29.26 -16.56
CA ILE A 35 15.42 28.18 -16.06
C ILE A 35 14.96 27.76 -14.66
N LYS A 36 14.75 28.72 -13.75
CA LYS A 36 14.24 28.43 -12.40
C LYS A 36 12.90 27.72 -12.41
N LEU A 37 11.94 28.22 -13.19
CA LEU A 37 10.62 27.62 -13.32
C LEU A 37 10.70 26.18 -13.88
N LEU A 38 11.59 25.95 -14.86
CA LEU A 38 11.79 24.62 -15.42
C LEU A 38 12.36 23.65 -14.39
N GLU A 39 13.31 24.08 -13.57
CA GLU A 39 13.87 23.27 -12.47
C GLU A 39 12.81 22.95 -11.43
N GLU A 40 12.01 23.94 -11.01
CA GLU A 40 10.89 23.75 -10.09
C GLU A 40 9.89 22.73 -10.62
N LYS A 41 9.45 22.87 -11.88
CA LYS A 41 8.48 21.95 -12.49
C LYS A 41 9.05 20.54 -12.66
N ARG A 42 10.33 20.41 -13.00
CA ARG A 42 11.00 19.10 -13.05
C ARG A 42 11.04 18.44 -11.68
N LYS A 43 11.35 19.21 -10.63
CA LYS A 43 11.36 18.71 -9.26
C LYS A 43 9.97 18.25 -8.81
N GLU A 44 8.94 19.08 -9.01
CA GLU A 44 7.55 18.73 -8.71
C GLU A 44 7.12 17.42 -9.39
N LEU A 45 7.39 17.28 -10.70
CA LEU A 45 7.05 16.08 -11.45
C LEU A 45 7.82 14.85 -10.97
N SER A 46 9.11 15.01 -10.68
CA SER A 46 9.95 13.92 -10.15
C SER A 46 9.44 13.44 -8.79
N GLU A 47 9.09 14.36 -7.88
CA GLU A 47 8.53 14.03 -6.58
C GLU A 47 7.20 13.27 -6.70
N GLN A 48 6.31 13.72 -7.58
CA GLN A 48 5.03 13.03 -7.85
C GLN A 48 5.25 11.63 -8.43
N ALA A 49 6.15 11.48 -9.40
CA ALA A 49 6.49 10.19 -9.99
C ALA A 49 7.09 9.23 -8.95
N ASN A 50 8.00 9.71 -8.12
CA ASN A 50 8.60 8.93 -7.04
C ASN A 50 7.56 8.49 -6.00
N LYS A 51 6.64 9.39 -5.62
CA LYS A 51 5.55 9.06 -4.70
C LYS A 51 4.66 7.96 -5.27
N LEU A 52 4.29 8.05 -6.55
CA LEU A 52 3.48 7.04 -7.22
C LEU A 52 4.21 5.69 -7.29
N ARG A 53 5.48 5.70 -7.73
CA ARG A 53 6.31 4.50 -7.79
C ARG A 53 6.44 3.81 -6.44
N ASN A 54 6.70 4.57 -5.37
CA ASN A 54 6.78 4.03 -4.02
C ASN A 54 5.45 3.46 -3.54
N GLY A 55 4.34 4.12 -3.86
CA GLY A 55 2.99 3.61 -3.56
C GLY A 55 2.72 2.28 -4.25
N LEU A 56 3.02 2.18 -5.54
CA LEU A 56 2.85 0.95 -6.32
C LEU A 56 3.73 -0.19 -5.79
N SER A 57 5.00 0.08 -5.47
CA SER A 57 5.89 -0.92 -4.86
C SER A 57 5.31 -1.48 -3.57
N LYS A 58 4.80 -0.61 -2.68
CA LYS A 58 4.20 -1.05 -1.41
C LYS A 58 2.94 -1.89 -1.61
N ILE A 59 2.12 -1.54 -2.60
CA ILE A 59 0.91 -2.31 -2.93
C ILE A 59 1.32 -3.71 -3.41
N ASP A 60 2.33 -3.80 -4.25
CA ASP A 60 2.80 -5.08 -4.78
C ASP A 60 3.44 -5.96 -3.69
N ASP A 61 4.28 -5.36 -2.84
CA ASP A 61 4.83 -6.05 -1.66
C ASP A 61 3.73 -6.58 -0.73
N THR A 62 2.67 -5.79 -0.54
CA THR A 62 1.54 -6.18 0.31
C THR A 62 0.74 -7.30 -0.34
N ARG A 63 0.51 -7.24 -1.66
CA ARG A 63 -0.14 -8.32 -2.41
C ARG A 63 0.60 -9.63 -2.23
N ASN A 64 1.92 -9.64 -2.43
CA ASN A 64 2.75 -10.83 -2.29
C ASN A 64 2.68 -11.41 -0.87
N LYS A 65 2.71 -10.54 0.16
CA LYS A 65 2.55 -10.97 1.56
C LYS A 65 1.19 -11.59 1.83
N VAL A 66 0.10 -10.99 1.32
CA VAL A 66 -1.26 -11.51 1.51
C VAL A 66 -1.44 -12.86 0.83
N GLU A 67 -0.83 -13.07 -0.34
CA GLU A 67 -0.85 -14.35 -1.03
C GLU A 67 -0.18 -15.46 -0.20
N VAL A 68 1.01 -15.20 0.33
CA VAL A 68 1.71 -16.14 1.24
C VAL A 68 0.88 -16.43 2.49
N MET A 69 0.36 -15.39 3.15
CA MET A 69 -0.49 -15.56 4.35
C MET A 69 -1.76 -16.36 4.06
N SER A 70 -2.32 -16.23 2.85
CA SER A 70 -3.52 -16.97 2.46
C SER A 70 -3.23 -18.46 2.30
N ILE A 71 -2.06 -18.83 1.75
CA ILE A 71 -1.60 -20.22 1.68
C ILE A 71 -1.39 -20.79 3.08
N GLU A 72 -0.64 -20.08 3.93
CA GLU A 72 -0.40 -20.49 5.33
C GLU A 72 -1.70 -20.67 6.12
N LEU A 73 -2.68 -19.80 5.88
CA LEU A 73 -3.99 -19.87 6.52
C LEU A 73 -4.77 -21.13 6.11
N GLU A 74 -4.75 -21.51 4.83
CA GLU A 74 -5.40 -22.75 4.37
C GLU A 74 -4.72 -23.99 4.96
N GLU A 75 -3.40 -24.02 5.02
CA GLU A 75 -2.67 -25.11 5.69
C GLU A 75 -3.02 -25.22 7.18
N ALA A 76 -3.11 -24.08 7.88
CA ALA A 76 -3.49 -24.03 9.28
C ALA A 76 -4.92 -24.54 9.49
N LYS A 77 -5.88 -24.19 8.63
CA LYS A 77 -7.26 -24.68 8.69
C LYS A 77 -7.33 -26.20 8.58
N VAL A 78 -6.57 -26.80 7.65
CA VAL A 78 -6.53 -28.26 7.49
C VAL A 78 -6.03 -28.93 8.76
N LYS A 79 -4.92 -28.44 9.35
CA LYS A 79 -4.37 -28.99 10.60
C LYS A 79 -5.34 -28.86 11.76
N VAL A 80 -6.03 -27.72 11.89
CA VAL A 80 -7.04 -27.51 12.92
C VAL A 80 -8.19 -28.51 12.77
N ALA A 81 -8.68 -28.74 11.55
CA ALA A 81 -9.73 -29.72 11.30
C ALA A 81 -9.29 -31.16 11.63
N GLU A 82 -8.03 -31.51 11.34
CA GLU A 82 -7.46 -32.81 11.70
C GLU A 82 -7.38 -33.00 13.22
N PHE A 83 -6.82 -32.02 13.95
CA PHE A 83 -6.76 -32.09 15.40
C PHE A 83 -8.14 -32.12 16.04
N GLN A 84 -9.11 -31.40 15.47
CA GLN A 84 -10.48 -31.43 15.98
C GLN A 84 -11.10 -32.82 15.86
N LYS A 85 -10.90 -33.51 14.73
CA LYS A 85 -11.33 -34.92 14.58
C LYS A 85 -10.64 -35.85 15.57
N GLN A 86 -9.32 -35.72 15.74
CA GLN A 86 -8.57 -36.53 16.71
C GLN A 86 -9.09 -36.29 18.14
N CYS A 87 -9.36 -35.04 18.52
CA CYS A 87 -9.94 -34.71 19.83
C CYS A 87 -11.33 -35.32 20.02
N GLU A 88 -12.18 -35.32 19.00
CA GLU A 88 -13.50 -35.96 19.03
C GLU A 88 -13.37 -37.49 19.23
N GLU A 89 -12.46 -38.15 18.52
CA GLU A 89 -12.18 -39.58 18.69
C GLU A 89 -11.67 -39.91 20.10
N TYR A 90 -10.73 -39.12 20.63
CA TYR A 90 -10.24 -39.30 22.00
C TYR A 90 -11.34 -39.11 23.05
N LEU A 91 -12.25 -38.16 22.84
CA LEU A 91 -13.41 -37.95 23.71
C LEU A 91 -14.30 -39.19 23.79
N VAL A 92 -14.55 -39.86 22.65
CA VAL A 92 -15.33 -41.11 22.63
C VAL A 92 -14.64 -42.21 23.43
N ILE A 93 -13.32 -42.38 23.24
CA ILE A 93 -12.53 -43.39 23.97
C ILE A 93 -12.56 -43.12 25.49
N ILE A 94 -12.36 -41.86 25.91
CA ILE A 94 -12.40 -41.48 27.32
C ILE A 94 -13.77 -41.76 27.94
N VAL A 95 -14.86 -41.46 27.23
CA VAL A 95 -16.23 -41.75 27.71
C VAL A 95 -16.44 -43.26 27.87
N GLN A 96 -15.97 -44.06 26.91
CA GLN A 96 -16.09 -45.52 26.96
C GLN A 96 -15.27 -46.11 28.13
N GLN A 97 -13.99 -45.72 28.25
CA GLN A 97 -13.12 -46.16 29.36
C GLN A 97 -13.68 -45.75 30.72
N LYS A 98 -14.26 -44.56 30.83
CA LYS A 98 -14.91 -44.11 32.07
C LYS A 98 -16.10 -44.99 32.45
N ARG A 99 -16.96 -45.35 31.48
CA ARG A 99 -18.10 -46.26 31.73
C ARG A 99 -17.62 -47.63 32.21
N GLU A 100 -16.61 -48.20 31.55
CA GLU A 100 -16.06 -49.50 31.92
C GLU A 100 -15.43 -49.48 33.32
N ALA A 101 -14.70 -48.42 33.68
CA ALA A 101 -14.14 -48.25 35.01
C ALA A 101 -15.23 -48.12 36.10
N ASP A 102 -16.29 -47.35 35.82
CA ASP A 102 -17.44 -47.19 36.73
C ASP A 102 -18.16 -48.54 36.96
N GLU A 103 -18.30 -49.37 35.92
CA GLU A 103 -18.88 -50.71 36.02
C GLU A 103 -17.99 -51.67 36.83
N GLN A 104 -16.69 -51.70 36.55
CA GLN A 104 -15.74 -52.51 37.32
C GLN A 104 -15.72 -52.12 38.80
N GLN A 105 -15.80 -50.82 39.12
CA GLN A 105 -15.85 -50.34 40.49
C GLN A 105 -17.12 -50.84 41.21
N LYS A 106 -18.29 -50.85 40.54
CA LYS A 106 -19.53 -51.41 41.11
C LYS A 106 -19.41 -52.92 41.35
N VAL A 107 -18.88 -53.69 40.40
CA VAL A 107 -18.70 -55.14 40.55
C VAL A 107 -17.75 -55.46 41.71
N GLY A 108 -16.64 -54.74 41.83
CA GLY A 108 -15.69 -54.89 42.94
C GLY A 108 -16.29 -54.56 44.32
N LEU A 109 -17.25 -53.63 44.38
CA LEU A 109 -17.98 -53.33 45.62
C LEU A 109 -18.99 -54.44 45.98
N VAL A 110 -19.59 -55.11 45.00
CA VAL A 110 -20.54 -56.22 45.23
C VAL A 110 -19.81 -57.50 45.66
N GLN A 111 -18.63 -57.79 45.11
CA GLN A 111 -17.84 -58.97 45.49
C GLN A 111 -17.18 -58.86 46.87
N ARG A 112 -17.10 -57.66 47.47
CA ARG A 112 -16.54 -57.43 48.82
C ARG A 112 -17.60 -57.51 49.93
N ARG A 113 -18.83 -57.93 49.62
CA ARG A 113 -19.94 -58.11 50.55
C ARG A 113 -20.27 -59.59 50.69
#